data_AF-A0AAV6UFT6-F1
#
_entry.id   AF-A0AAV6UFT6-F1
#
_cell.length_a   1.000
_cell.length_b   1.000
_cell.length_c   1.000
_cell.angle_alpha   90.00
_cell.angle_beta   90.00
_cell.angle_gamma   90.00
#
_symmetry.space_group_name_H-M   'P 1'
#
loop_
_entity.id
_entity.type
_entity.pdbx_description
1 polymer ?
#
loop_
_entity_poly.entity_id
_entity_poly.type
_entity_poly.pdbx_seq_one_letter_code
_entity_poly.pdbx_strand_id
1 'polypeptide(L)'
;MANVNIDKSHPDYKFARDVTRYVIRDFYEACRWKPRGIFLEADEDSPFTTLIQMGVRGALQQTGAEGHALFDEDFASKSTLDLQEFKERCKKIKERFLKNVFSVRNFYGYCSMLCQYASIAYMYGIKNAPYVPFNLILQTLEYARKIGQFDDSTWKEMEDYSHEIK
;
A
#
# COMPACT_ATOMS: atom_id res chain seq x y z
N MET A 1 -5.30 22.61 -2.86
CA MET A 1 -4.33 21.50 -2.79
C MET A 1 -3.03 22.02 -3.36
N ALA A 2 -1.95 22.07 -2.57
CA ALA A 2 -0.65 22.45 -3.11
C ALA A 2 -0.22 21.41 -4.16
N ASN A 3 0.19 21.87 -5.35
CA ASN A 3 0.86 21.02 -6.33
C ASN A 3 2.22 20.64 -5.74
N VAL A 4 2.26 19.56 -4.96
CA VAL A 4 3.51 18.90 -4.60
C VAL A 4 4.07 18.39 -5.92
N ASN A 5 5.19 18.96 -6.35
CA ASN A 5 5.93 18.45 -7.50
C ASN A 5 6.60 17.16 -7.03
N ILE A 6 5.86 16.04 -7.15
CA ILE A 6 6.33 14.74 -6.67
C ILE A 6 7.44 14.28 -7.62
N ASP A 7 8.65 14.15 -7.09
CA ASP A 7 9.77 13.59 -7.83
C ASP A 7 9.50 12.11 -8.14
N LYS A 8 9.10 11.84 -9.38
CA LYS A 8 8.81 10.48 -9.86
C LYS A 8 10.04 9.58 -9.88
N SER A 9 11.25 10.15 -9.87
CA SER A 9 12.48 9.38 -9.84
C SER A 9 12.83 8.86 -8.45
N HIS A 10 12.20 9.42 -7.41
CA HIS A 10 12.49 9.08 -6.03
C HIS A 10 12.10 7.62 -5.68
N PRO A 11 12.94 6.87 -4.95
CA PRO A 11 12.65 5.47 -4.59
C PRO A 11 11.30 5.26 -3.91
N ASP A 12 10.91 6.14 -2.98
CA ASP A 12 9.63 6.05 -2.27
C ASP A 12 8.42 6.15 -3.20
N TYR A 13 8.52 6.95 -4.27
CA TYR A 13 7.47 7.07 -5.29
C TYR A 13 7.30 5.74 -6.04
N LYS A 14 8.41 5.20 -6.52
CA LYS A 14 8.46 3.93 -7.25
C LYS A 14 7.95 2.79 -6.38
N PHE A 15 8.41 2.71 -5.13
CA PHE A 15 7.91 1.75 -4.14
C PHE A 15 6.38 1.83 -3.99
N ALA A 16 5.87 3.01 -3.65
CA ALA A 16 4.44 3.20 -3.37
C ALA A 16 3.57 2.86 -4.60
N ARG A 17 4.03 3.21 -5.80
CA ARG A 17 3.37 2.84 -7.06
C ARG A 17 3.38 1.33 -7.24
N ASP A 18 4.55 0.70 -7.12
CA ASP A 18 4.75 -0.69 -7.49
C ASP A 18 4.12 -1.66 -6.51
N VAL A 19 4.17 -1.39 -5.20
CA VAL A 19 3.44 -2.19 -4.21
C VAL A 19 1.93 -2.10 -4.45
N THR A 20 1.40 -0.90 -4.69
CA THR A 20 -0.02 -0.70 -4.97
C THR A 20 -0.45 -1.44 -6.23
N ARG A 21 0.35 -1.32 -7.30
CA ARG A 21 0.11 -1.99 -8.57
C ARG A 21 0.13 -3.50 -8.40
N TYR A 22 1.16 -4.04 -7.75
CA TYR A 22 1.31 -5.47 -7.52
C TYR A 22 0.10 -6.05 -6.78
N VAL A 23 -0.29 -5.46 -5.65
CA VAL A 23 -1.38 -6.01 -4.85
C VAL A 23 -2.71 -6.00 -5.60
N ILE A 24 -3.03 -4.90 -6.29
CA ILE A 24 -4.34 -4.75 -6.95
C ILE A 24 -4.42 -5.53 -8.27
N ARG A 25 -3.31 -5.57 -9.03
CA ARG A 25 -3.26 -6.22 -10.35
C ARG A 25 -2.92 -7.71 -10.25
N ASP A 26 -1.86 -8.04 -9.52
CA ASP A 26 -1.23 -9.37 -9.57
C ASP A 26 -1.65 -10.26 -8.40
N PHE A 27 -1.88 -9.70 -7.21
CA PHE A 27 -2.33 -10.50 -6.07
C PHE A 27 -3.86 -10.66 -6.07
N TYR A 28 -4.60 -9.56 -6.23
CA TYR A 28 -6.07 -9.58 -6.33
C TYR A 28 -6.54 -9.60 -7.78
N GLU A 29 -6.15 -10.62 -8.55
CA GLU A 29 -6.49 -10.75 -9.98
C GLU A 29 -8.00 -10.65 -10.26
N ALA A 30 -8.83 -11.08 -9.31
CA ALA A 30 -10.29 -10.97 -9.36
C ALA A 30 -10.79 -9.52 -9.52
N CYS A 31 -10.00 -8.50 -9.13
CA CYS A 31 -10.34 -7.09 -9.33
C CYS A 31 -10.46 -6.74 -10.82
N ARG A 32 -9.79 -7.47 -11.72
CA ARG A 32 -9.69 -7.16 -13.16
C ARG A 32 -9.31 -5.70 -13.42
N TRP A 33 -8.57 -5.10 -12.49
CA TRP A 33 -8.14 -3.72 -12.61
C TRP A 33 -7.08 -3.62 -13.70
N LYS A 34 -7.21 -2.60 -14.55
CA LYS A 34 -6.24 -2.30 -15.60
C LYS A 34 -5.45 -1.07 -15.18
N PRO A 35 -4.11 -1.17 -15.03
CA PRO A 35 -3.28 -0.02 -14.69
C PRO A 35 -3.48 1.14 -15.67
N ARG A 36 -3.42 2.37 -15.15
CA ARG A 36 -3.54 3.63 -15.90
C ARG A 36 -2.67 4.71 -15.27
N GLY A 37 -2.34 5.75 -16.04
CA GLY A 37 -1.57 6.89 -15.55
C GLY A 37 -0.23 6.43 -14.96
N ILE A 38 0.07 6.87 -13.74
CA ILE A 38 1.31 6.54 -13.02
C ILE A 38 1.55 5.03 -12.93
N PHE A 39 0.50 4.21 -12.86
CA PHE A 39 0.64 2.77 -12.69
C PHE A 39 1.04 2.01 -13.98
N LEU A 40 1.06 2.68 -15.13
CA LEU A 40 1.60 2.12 -16.38
C LEU A 40 3.14 2.14 -16.41
N GLU A 41 3.75 3.04 -15.65
CA GLU A 41 5.19 3.20 -15.58
C GLU A 41 5.83 1.92 -14.99
N ALA A 42 6.93 1.46 -15.57
CA ALA A 42 7.73 0.34 -15.07
C ALA A 42 9.18 0.80 -14.97
N ASP A 43 9.74 0.72 -13.77
CA ASP A 43 11.11 1.13 -13.48
C ASP A 43 11.90 -0.08 -13.00
N GLU A 44 13.06 -0.34 -13.63
CA GLU A 44 13.95 -1.44 -13.26
C GLU A 44 14.67 -1.18 -11.93
N ASP A 45 14.82 0.10 -11.54
CA ASP A 45 15.50 0.55 -10.32
C ASP A 45 14.54 0.83 -9.15
N SER A 46 13.31 0.31 -9.23
CA SER A 46 12.37 0.38 -8.10
C SER A 46 12.88 -0.43 -6.91
N PRO A 47 12.81 0.08 -5.67
CA PRO A 47 13.13 -0.70 -4.49
C PRO A 47 12.07 -1.79 -4.21
N PHE A 48 10.97 -1.86 -4.97
CA PHE A 48 9.99 -2.94 -4.87
C PHE A 48 10.51 -4.21 -5.59
N THR A 49 11.57 -4.81 -5.05
CA THR A 49 12.23 -5.98 -5.63
C THR A 49 11.37 -7.24 -5.50
N THR A 50 11.76 -8.31 -6.20
CA THR A 50 11.08 -9.62 -6.09
C THR A 50 11.06 -10.16 -4.65
N LEU A 51 12.09 -9.88 -3.86
CA LEU A 51 12.13 -10.29 -2.44
C LEU A 51 11.08 -9.54 -1.63
N ILE A 52 11.01 -8.22 -1.78
CA ILE A 52 10.01 -7.39 -1.11
C ILE A 52 8.59 -7.76 -1.57
N GLN A 53 8.41 -8.09 -2.85
CA GLN A 53 7.15 -8.62 -3.38
C GLN A 53 6.74 -9.92 -2.67
N MET A 54 7.67 -10.83 -2.39
CA MET A 54 7.42 -12.04 -1.61
C MET A 54 7.03 -11.71 -0.16
N GLY A 55 7.69 -10.73 0.47
CA GLY A 55 7.33 -10.23 1.80
C GLY A 55 5.89 -9.69 1.86
N VAL A 56 5.50 -8.85 0.89
CA VAL A 56 4.11 -8.36 0.76
C VAL A 56 3.14 -9.50 0.54
N ARG A 57 3.49 -10.48 -0.31
CA ARG A 57 2.66 -11.67 -0.55
C ARG A 57 2.42 -12.45 0.74
N GLY A 58 3.48 -12.70 1.52
CA GLY A 58 3.39 -13.41 2.79
C GLY A 58 2.50 -12.68 3.78
N ALA A 59 2.67 -11.36 3.91
CA ALA A 59 1.80 -10.53 4.75
C ALA A 59 0.33 -10.63 4.33
N LEU A 60 0.03 -10.50 3.03
CA LEU A 60 -1.34 -10.63 2.49
C LEU A 60 -1.94 -12.02 2.69
N GLN A 61 -1.13 -13.09 2.60
CA GLN A 61 -1.60 -14.45 2.83
C GLN A 61 -1.93 -14.69 4.31
N GLN A 62 -1.19 -14.08 5.23
CA GLN A 62 -1.43 -14.17 6.66
C GLN A 62 -2.65 -13.34 7.10
N THR A 63 -2.83 -12.14 6.54
CA THR A 63 -3.85 -11.18 6.99
C THR A 63 -5.06 -11.06 6.06
N GLY A 64 -5.10 -11.81 4.95
CA GLY A 64 -6.11 -11.65 3.91
C GLY A 64 -7.54 -11.81 4.43
N ALA A 65 -7.82 -12.89 5.17
CA ALA A 65 -9.16 -13.12 5.73
C ALA A 65 -9.56 -12.03 6.75
N GLU A 66 -8.62 -11.65 7.62
CA GLU A 66 -8.81 -10.58 8.60
C GLU A 66 -9.06 -9.23 7.91
N GLY A 67 -8.31 -8.88 6.87
CA GLY A 67 -8.49 -7.64 6.13
C GLY A 67 -9.84 -7.54 5.43
N HIS A 68 -10.40 -8.66 4.96
CA HIS A 68 -11.77 -8.71 4.42
C HIS A 68 -12.81 -8.50 5.52
N ALA A 69 -12.64 -9.13 6.68
CA ALA A 69 -13.53 -8.96 7.82
C ALA A 69 -13.52 -7.52 8.33
N LEU A 70 -12.34 -6.93 8.51
CA LEU A 70 -12.18 -5.54 8.92
C LEU A 70 -12.79 -4.56 7.91
N PHE A 71 -12.66 -4.82 6.61
CA PHE A 71 -13.32 -4.01 5.59
C PHE A 71 -14.85 -4.09 5.74
N ASP A 72 -15.40 -5.27 5.92
CA ASP A 72 -16.84 -5.46 6.06
C ASP A 72 -17.39 -4.82 7.34
N GLU A 73 -16.61 -4.80 8.43
CA GLU A 73 -16.91 -4.06 9.66
C GLU A 73 -16.85 -2.54 9.48
N ASP A 74 -15.83 -2.04 8.76
CA ASP A 74 -15.66 -0.61 8.50
C ASP A 74 -16.74 -0.05 7.55
N PHE A 75 -17.29 -0.89 6.67
CA PHE A 75 -18.24 -0.53 5.63
C PHE A 75 -19.48 -1.45 5.64
N ALA A 76 -20.39 -1.19 6.58
CA ALA A 76 -21.60 -1.99 6.81
C ALA A 76 -22.50 -2.16 5.55
N SER A 77 -22.44 -1.23 4.60
CA SER A 77 -23.18 -1.31 3.33
C SER A 77 -22.24 -1.07 2.15
N LYS A 78 -21.87 -2.16 1.47
CA LYS A 78 -20.98 -2.13 0.29
C LYS A 78 -21.63 -1.48 -0.93
N SER A 79 -22.96 -1.42 -0.97
CA SER A 79 -23.76 -0.75 -2.01
C SER A 79 -23.75 0.78 -1.93
N THR A 80 -23.33 1.34 -0.80
CA THR A 80 -23.29 2.80 -0.56
C THR A 80 -21.87 3.30 -0.32
N LEU A 81 -20.86 2.50 -0.71
CA LEU A 81 -19.46 2.80 -0.45
C LEU A 81 -19.06 4.10 -1.16
N ASP A 82 -18.79 5.13 -0.36
CA ASP A 82 -18.41 6.44 -0.83
C ASP A 82 -16.88 6.64 -0.80
N LEU A 83 -16.36 7.40 -1.78
CA LEU A 83 -14.92 7.65 -1.89
C LEU A 83 -14.38 8.46 -0.71
N GLN A 84 -15.16 9.40 -0.17
CA GLN A 84 -14.74 10.22 0.97
C GLN A 84 -14.67 9.36 2.24
N GLU A 85 -15.69 8.53 2.49
CA GLU A 85 -15.65 7.57 3.60
C GLU A 85 -14.46 6.62 3.50
N PHE A 86 -14.23 6.06 2.30
CA PHE A 86 -13.07 5.20 2.03
C PHE A 86 -11.74 5.90 2.36
N LYS A 87 -11.56 7.14 1.89
CA LYS A 87 -10.37 7.95 2.19
C LYS A 87 -10.18 8.17 3.69
N GLU A 88 -11.26 8.43 4.43
CA GLU A 88 -11.21 8.63 5.87
C GLU A 88 -10.80 7.36 6.62
N ARG A 89 -11.30 6.20 6.21
CA ARG A 89 -10.88 4.91 6.78
C ARG A 89 -9.41 4.62 6.49
N CYS A 90 -8.96 4.80 5.26
CA CYS A 90 -7.53 4.62 4.93
C CYS A 90 -6.62 5.59 5.71
N LYS A 91 -7.06 6.84 5.95
CA LYS A 91 -6.33 7.78 6.82
C LYS A 91 -6.24 7.27 8.26
N LYS A 92 -7.32 6.73 8.83
CA LYS A 92 -7.28 6.13 10.18
C LYS A 92 -6.31 4.95 10.26
N ILE A 93 -6.21 4.12 9.20
CA ILE A 93 -5.21 3.04 9.13
C ILE A 93 -3.79 3.63 9.18
N LYS A 94 -3.51 4.66 8.38
CA LYS A 94 -2.22 5.40 8.42
C LYS A 94 -1.93 5.96 9.81
N GLU A 95 -2.89 6.63 10.45
CA GLU A 95 -2.72 7.20 11.79
C GLU A 95 -2.43 6.12 12.84
N ARG A 96 -3.08 4.96 12.76
CA ARG A 96 -2.79 3.82 13.64
C ARG A 96 -1.38 3.28 13.44
N PHE A 97 -0.95 3.16 12.18
CA PHE A 97 0.43 2.74 11.87
C PHE A 97 1.46 3.72 12.45
N LEU A 98 1.28 5.02 12.22
CA LEU A 98 2.21 6.07 12.66
C LEU A 98 2.29 6.25 14.19
N LYS A 99 1.34 5.70 14.97
CA LYS A 99 1.41 5.68 16.44
C LYS A 99 2.36 4.62 16.98
N ASN A 100 2.71 3.63 16.18
CA ASN A 100 3.64 2.57 16.56
C ASN A 100 5.06 2.93 16.11
N VAL A 101 6.05 2.34 16.78
CA VAL A 101 7.43 2.40 16.29
C VAL A 101 7.51 1.69 14.95
N PHE A 102 8.18 2.31 13.98
CA PHE A 102 8.41 1.71 12.68
C PHE A 102 9.12 0.35 12.85
N SER A 103 8.60 -0.66 12.17
CA SER A 103 9.28 -1.92 11.94
C SER A 103 8.90 -2.43 10.56
N VAL A 104 9.81 -3.13 9.90
CA VAL A 104 9.57 -3.71 8.58
C VAL A 104 8.30 -4.56 8.55
N ARG A 105 8.10 -5.40 9.57
CA ARG A 105 6.89 -6.22 9.72
C ARG A 105 5.61 -5.37 9.74
N ASN A 106 5.58 -4.32 10.58
CA ASN A 106 4.42 -3.44 10.67
C ASN A 106 4.19 -2.68 9.37
N PHE A 107 5.27 -2.30 8.68
CA PHE A 107 5.19 -1.59 7.40
C PHE A 107 4.64 -2.47 6.28
N TYR A 108 5.03 -3.74 6.21
CA TYR A 108 4.42 -4.71 5.30
C TYR A 108 2.93 -4.89 5.57
N GLY A 109 2.54 -5.05 6.84
CA GLY A 109 1.13 -5.15 7.24
C GLY A 109 0.34 -3.90 6.83
N TYR A 110 0.91 -2.71 7.06
CA TYR A 110 0.31 -1.43 6.67
C TYR A 110 0.08 -1.31 5.16
N CYS A 111 1.11 -1.58 4.35
CA CYS A 111 1.01 -1.51 2.89
C CYS A 111 -0.02 -2.52 2.36
N SER A 112 0.03 -3.75 2.87
CA SER A 112 -0.87 -4.84 2.51
C SER A 112 -2.33 -4.50 2.82
N MET A 113 -2.60 -4.03 4.04
CA MET A 113 -3.95 -3.64 4.48
C MET A 113 -4.54 -2.54 3.60
N LEU A 114 -3.78 -1.47 3.33
CA LEU A 114 -4.23 -0.36 2.50
C LEU A 114 -4.54 -0.79 1.05
N CYS A 115 -3.65 -1.59 0.46
CA CYS A 115 -3.83 -2.04 -0.91
C CYS A 115 -4.95 -3.08 -1.03
N GLN A 116 -5.15 -3.92 -0.01
CA GLN A 116 -6.29 -4.82 0.09
C GLN A 116 -7.60 -4.05 0.17
N TYR A 117 -7.69 -3.04 1.06
CA TYR A 117 -8.85 -2.15 1.14
C TYR A 117 -9.16 -1.49 -0.19
N ALA A 118 -8.13 -1.02 -0.91
CA ALA A 118 -8.30 -0.44 -2.24
C ALA A 118 -8.77 -1.45 -3.30
N SER A 119 -8.29 -2.69 -3.24
CA SER A 119 -8.73 -3.78 -4.11
C SER A 119 -10.22 -4.05 -3.91
N ILE A 120 -10.65 -4.20 -2.66
CA ILE A 120 -12.05 -4.45 -2.30
C ILE A 120 -12.93 -3.25 -2.70
N ALA A 121 -12.53 -2.03 -2.35
CA ALA A 121 -13.25 -0.80 -2.71
C ALA A 121 -13.39 -0.63 -4.24
N TYR A 122 -12.37 -1.01 -5.01
CA TYR A 122 -12.43 -0.98 -6.46
C TYR A 122 -13.46 -1.98 -7.01
N MET A 123 -13.53 -3.19 -6.46
CA MET A 123 -14.55 -4.20 -6.81
C MET A 123 -15.97 -3.68 -6.54
N TYR A 124 -16.16 -2.87 -5.50
CA TYR A 124 -17.44 -2.22 -5.17
C TYR A 124 -17.68 -0.88 -5.88
N GLY A 125 -16.84 -0.50 -6.85
CA GLY A 125 -17.13 0.59 -7.77
C GLY A 125 -16.31 1.86 -7.58
N ILE A 126 -15.47 1.97 -6.55
CA ILE A 126 -14.58 3.13 -6.38
C ILE A 126 -13.40 3.02 -7.36
N LYS A 127 -13.57 3.54 -8.58
CA LYS A 127 -12.57 3.43 -9.66
C LYS A 127 -11.21 4.04 -9.33
N ASN A 128 -11.19 5.09 -8.50
CA ASN A 128 -9.96 5.77 -8.07
C ASN A 128 -9.39 5.24 -6.75
N ALA A 129 -9.94 4.14 -6.20
CA ALA A 129 -9.44 3.54 -4.96
C ALA A 129 -7.93 3.27 -4.99
N PRO A 130 -7.29 2.80 -6.09
CA PRO A 130 -5.85 2.56 -6.14
C PRO A 130 -4.98 3.79 -5.86
N TYR A 131 -5.46 5.01 -6.13
CA TYR A 131 -4.68 6.22 -5.86
C TYR A 131 -4.60 6.56 -4.37
N VAL A 132 -5.53 6.06 -3.55
CA VAL A 132 -5.53 6.32 -2.10
C VAL A 132 -4.36 5.62 -1.39
N PRO A 133 -4.14 4.30 -1.49
CA PRO A 133 -3.00 3.63 -0.86
C PRO A 133 -1.67 4.17 -1.40
N PHE A 134 -1.56 4.41 -2.71
CA PHE A 134 -0.38 5.03 -3.32
C PHE A 134 0.02 6.33 -2.60
N ASN A 135 -0.93 7.28 -2.48
CA ASN A 135 -0.65 8.56 -1.84
C ASN A 135 -0.33 8.42 -0.35
N LEU A 136 -1.03 7.53 0.36
CA LEU A 136 -0.83 7.36 1.80
C LEU A 136 0.48 6.66 2.14
N ILE A 137 0.90 5.67 1.34
CA ILE A 137 2.18 4.99 1.49
C ILE A 137 3.32 5.97 1.20
N LEU A 138 3.23 6.72 0.10
CA LEU A 138 4.24 7.74 -0.23
C LEU A 138 4.41 8.76 0.90
N GLN A 139 3.30 9.36 1.36
CA GLN A 139 3.34 10.31 2.48
C GLN A 139 3.87 9.70 3.79
N THR A 140 3.70 8.38 3.98
CA THR A 140 4.18 7.68 5.16
C THR A 140 5.69 7.47 5.09
N LEU A 141 6.22 7.11 3.93
CA LEU A 141 7.66 7.02 3.68
C LEU A 141 8.33 8.39 3.83
N GLU A 142 7.79 9.43 3.20
CA GLU A 142 8.29 10.81 3.33
C GLU A 142 8.33 11.27 4.80
N TYR A 143 7.27 10.95 5.56
CA TYR A 143 7.22 11.26 6.99
C TYR A 143 8.26 10.45 7.78
N ALA A 144 8.34 9.14 7.58
CA ALA A 144 9.27 8.25 8.28
C ALA A 144 10.73 8.64 8.03
N ARG A 145 11.08 9.03 6.80
CA ARG A 145 12.40 9.62 6.47
C ARG A 145 12.65 10.91 7.22
N LYS A 146 11.68 11.83 7.20
CA LYS A 146 11.81 13.13 7.90
C LYS A 146 12.08 12.98 9.39
N ILE A 147 11.54 11.95 10.04
CA ILE A 147 11.76 11.69 11.47
C ILE A 147 12.87 10.67 11.76
N GLY A 148 13.63 10.25 10.74
CA GLY A 148 14.76 9.32 10.89
C GLY A 148 14.39 7.87 11.21
N GLN A 149 13.15 7.46 10.94
CA GLN A 149 12.68 6.07 11.09
C GLN A 149 12.82 5.23 9.82
N PHE A 150 13.15 5.87 8.70
CA PHE A 150 13.36 5.22 7.41
C PHE A 150 14.54 5.87 6.71
N ASP A 151 15.46 5.06 6.20
CA ASP A 151 16.58 5.50 5.38
C ASP A 151 16.84 4.50 4.24
N ASP A 152 17.94 4.68 3.51
CA ASP A 152 18.23 3.82 2.37
C ASP A 152 18.62 2.38 2.77
N SER A 153 19.11 2.18 4.00
CA SER A 153 19.40 0.85 4.54
C SER A 153 18.12 0.09 4.91
N THR A 154 17.02 0.79 5.16
CA THR A 154 15.72 0.17 5.46
C THR A 154 15.21 -0.67 4.28
N TRP A 155 15.52 -0.31 3.02
CA TRP A 155 15.19 -1.16 1.88
C TRP A 155 15.87 -2.52 1.97
N LYS A 156 17.13 -2.55 2.39
CA LYS A 156 17.86 -3.79 2.57
C LYS A 156 17.29 -4.61 3.73
N GLU A 157 16.95 -3.96 4.84
CA GLU A 157 16.25 -4.61 5.97
C GLU A 157 14.93 -5.26 5.53
N MET A 158 14.17 -4.60 4.63
CA MET A 158 12.94 -5.14 4.07
C MET A 158 13.16 -6.40 3.22
N GLU A 159 14.23 -6.45 2.43
CA GLU A 159 14.63 -7.65 1.70
C GLU A 159 15.05 -8.78 2.63
N ASP A 160 15.89 -8.46 3.62
CA ASP A 160 16.42 -9.44 4.57
C ASP A 160 15.29 -10.06 5.40
N TYR A 161 14.36 -9.25 5.91
CA TYR A 161 13.17 -9.75 6.59
C TYR A 161 12.36 -10.69 5.70
N SER A 162 12.24 -10.41 4.40
CA SER A 162 11.48 -11.24 3.47
C SER A 162 12.07 -12.64 3.27
N HIS A 163 13.36 -12.83 3.56
CA HIS A 163 13.98 -14.16 3.58
C HIS A 163 13.57 -15.00 4.80
N GLU A 164 13.19 -14.36 5.90
CA GLU A 164 12.86 -15.01 7.17
C GLU A 164 11.41 -15.51 7.23
N ILE A 165 10.49 -14.91 6.47
CA ILE A 165 9.04 -15.23 6.51
C ILE A 165 8.64 -16.41 5.59
N LYS A 166 9.50 -17.43 5.43
CA LYS A 166 9.19 -18.61 4.61
C LYS A 166 8.17 -19.55 5.24
#